data_AF-A0A7X0GLQ8-F1
#
_entry.id   AF-A0A7X0GLQ8-F1
#
_cell.length_a   1.000
_cell.length_b   1.000
_cell.length_c   1.000
_cell.angle_alpha   90.00
_cell.angle_beta   90.00
_cell.angle_gamma   90.00
#
_symmetry.space_group_name_H-M   'P 1'
#
loop_
_entity.id
_entity.type
_entity.pdbx_description
1 polymer ?
#
loop_
_entity_poly.entity_id
_entity_poly.type
_entity_poly.pdbx_seq_one_letter_code
_entity_poly.pdbx_strand_id
1 'polypeptide(L)' 'MNTGQVTPGVLVAGAAHVEATLMELCTFSGLPLPSFHAVQGQDVTLTWA' A
#
# COMPACT_ATOMS: atom_id res chain seq x y z
N MET A 1 -10.57 -12.49 -0.01
CA MET A 1 -9.54 -12.67 1.04
C MET A 1 -8.32 -13.26 0.38
N ASN A 2 -7.19 -12.56 0.39
CA ASN A 2 -5.93 -13.00 -0.24
C ASN A 2 -4.96 -13.41 0.87
N THR A 3 -4.96 -14.67 1.27
CA THR A 3 -4.11 -15.20 2.35
C THR A 3 -3.16 -16.30 1.88
N GLY A 4 -2.75 -16.27 0.62
CA GLY A 4 -1.73 -17.18 0.11
C GLY A 4 -0.39 -16.97 0.80
N GLN A 5 0.20 -18.04 1.33
CA GLN A 5 1.57 -18.04 1.85
C GLN A 5 2.49 -18.56 0.74
N VAL A 6 3.56 -17.82 0.43
CA VAL A 6 4.57 -18.24 -0.53
C VAL A 6 5.75 -18.88 0.19
N THR A 7 6.28 -19.99 -0.36
CA THR A 7 7.51 -20.59 0.15
C THR A 7 8.68 -19.62 -0.10
N PRO A 8 9.54 -19.36 0.92
CA PRO A 8 10.72 -18.51 0.74
C PRO A 8 11.59 -18.99 -0.44
N GLY A 9 12.04 -18.06 -1.28
CA GLY A 9 12.90 -18.37 -2.44
C GLY A 9 12.16 -18.78 -3.73
N VAL A 10 10.82 -18.95 -3.71
CA VAL A 10 10.02 -19.17 -4.93
C VAL A 10 9.83 -17.89 -5.74
N LEU A 11 9.85 -16.73 -5.08
CA LEU A 11 9.79 -15.43 -5.73
C LEU A 11 11.18 -14.81 -5.83
N VAL A 12 11.56 -14.42 -7.06
CA VAL A 12 12.70 -13.53 -7.30
C VAL A 12 12.23 -12.10 -7.11
N ALA A 13 12.98 -11.33 -6.31
CA ALA A 13 12.76 -9.91 -6.14
C ALA A 13 12.79 -9.17 -7.48
N GLY A 14 11.77 -8.38 -7.76
CA GLY A 14 11.65 -7.57 -8.97
C GLY A 14 11.05 -6.21 -8.67
N ALA A 15 10.98 -5.34 -9.68
CA ALA A 15 10.30 -4.06 -9.56
C ALA A 15 8.81 -4.28 -9.27
N ALA A 16 8.32 -3.65 -8.21
CA ALA A 16 6.93 -3.61 -7.83
C ALA A 16 6.48 -2.14 -7.80
N HIS A 17 5.36 -1.86 -8.46
CA HIS A 17 4.73 -0.55 -8.37
C HIS A 17 3.98 -0.44 -7.05
N VAL A 18 4.27 0.60 -6.26
CA VAL A 18 3.58 0.89 -5.01
C VAL A 18 2.97 2.27 -5.05
N GLU A 19 1.81 2.40 -4.42
CA GLU A 19 1.15 3.69 -4.21
C GLU A 19 1.08 3.98 -2.71
N ALA A 20 1.56 5.16 -2.32
CA ALA A 20 1.41 5.71 -0.99
C ALA A 20 0.40 6.85 -1.03
N THR A 21 -0.59 6.81 -0.14
CA THR A 21 -1.64 7.82 -0.06
C THR A 21 -1.63 8.48 1.31
N LEU A 22 -1.49 9.82 1.33
CA LEU A 22 -1.65 10.61 2.55
C LEU A 22 -3.11 11.04 2.67
N MET A 23 -3.75 10.60 3.75
CA MET A 23 -5.12 10.96 4.08
C MET A 23 -5.26 11.28 5.56
N GLU A 24 -6.25 12.09 5.88
CA GLU A 24 -6.75 12.28 7.24
C GLU A 24 -8.22 11.85 7.33
N LEU A 25 -8.68 11.57 8.55
CA LEU A 25 -10.11 11.36 8.80
C LEU A 25 -10.72 12.68 9.26
N CYS A 26 -11.67 13.20 8.46
CA CYS A 26 -12.45 14.38 8.81
C CYS A 26 -13.87 13.96 9.19
N THR A 27 -14.40 14.53 10.27
CA THR A 27 -15.81 14.29 10.62
C THR A 27 -16.71 15.15 9.74
N PHE A 28 -17.50 14.50 8.88
CA PHE A 28 -18.54 15.16 8.09
C PHE A 28 -19.90 14.60 8.50
N SER A 29 -20.83 15.46 8.94
CA SER A 29 -22.15 15.03 9.43
C SER A 29 -22.12 13.93 10.52
N GLY A 30 -21.08 13.93 11.36
CA GLY A 30 -20.88 12.92 12.41
C GLY A 30 -20.23 11.60 11.95
N LEU A 31 -19.91 11.45 10.66
CA LEU A 31 -19.21 10.30 10.11
C LEU A 31 -17.74 10.64 9.81
N PRO A 32 -16.77 9.83 10.24
CA PRO A 32 -15.38 10.00 9.82
C PRO A 32 -15.25 9.59 8.35
N LEU A 33 -14.92 10.54 7.49
CA LEU A 33 -14.66 10.33 6.07
C LEU A 33 -13.18 10.60 5.75
N PRO A 34 -12.57 9.84 4.83
CA PRO A 34 -11.21 10.11 4.39
C PRO A 34 -11.16 11.37 3.53
N SER A 35 -10.22 12.25 3.83
CA SER A 35 -9.80 13.37 3.00
C SER A 35 -8.42 13.07 2.44
N PHE A 36 -8.31 12.98 1.12
CA PHE A 36 -7.08 12.62 0.43
C PHE A 36 -6.32 13.88 0.01
N HIS A 37 -5.05 13.99 0.39
CA HIS A 37 -4.25 15.18 0.09
C HIS A 37 -3.23 14.93 -1.01
N ALA A 38 -2.63 13.73 -1.02
CA ALA A 38 -1.59 13.37 -1.96
C ALA A 38 -1.58 11.87 -2.22
N VAL A 39 -1.25 11.52 -3.46
CA VAL A 39 -0.95 10.15 -3.90
C VAL A 39 0.41 10.17 -4.58
N GLN A 40 1.28 9.25 -4.21
CA GLN A 40 2.59 9.06 -4.82
C GLN A 40 2.75 7.62 -5.27
N GLY A 41 3.06 7.44 -6.55
CA GLY A 41 3.49 6.16 -7.12
C GLY A 41 5.01 6.05 -7.14
N GLN A 42 5.54 4.86 -6.88
CA GLN A 42 6.96 4.57 -7.00
C GLN A 42 7.19 3.11 -7.35
N ASP A 43 8.16 2.85 -8.24
CA ASP A 43 8.66 1.48 -8.43
C ASP A 43 9.73 1.18 -7.38
N VAL A 44 9.55 0.09 -6.65
CA VAL A 44 10.48 -0.38 -5.60
C VAL A 44 10.94 -1.79 -5.88
N THR A 45 12.16 -2.13 -5.44
CA THR A 45 12.62 -3.53 -5.43
C THR A 45 12.29 -4.13 -4.07
N LEU A 46 11.51 -5.20 -4.05
CA LEU A 46 11.17 -5.90 -2.81
C LEU A 46 12.39 -6.68 -2.30
N THR A 47 12.85 -6.38 -1.08
CA THR A 47 13.93 -7.12 -0.42
C THR A 47 13.39 -8.01 0.68
N TRP A 48 13.95 -9.20 0.85
CA TRP A 48 13.69 -10.06 2.02
C TRP A 48 14.55 -9.56 3.20
N ALA A 49 13.98 -9.50 4.39
CA ALA A 49 14.70 -9.18 5.63
C ALA A 49 15.30 -10.45 6.27
#